data_AF-A0A0D8HGW0-F1
#
_entry.id   AF-A0A0D8HGW0-F1
#
_cell.length_a   1.000
_cell.length_b   1.000
_cell.length_c   1.000
_cell.angle_alpha   90.00
_cell.angle_beta   90.00
_cell.angle_gamma   90.00
#
_symmetry.space_group_name_H-M   'P 1'
#
loop_
_entity.id
_entity.type
_entity.pdbx_description
1 polymer ?
#
loop_
_entity_poly.entity_id
_entity_poly.type
_entity_poly.pdbx_seq_one_letter_code
_entity_poly.pdbx_strand_id
1 'polypeptide(L)'
;MSQLRTSRLVLAMNHLTTFRGSTLRCTYIDEGDSDAPVVLLMHGEPSWSCLFRKMIPPLLKAEFRCVAPDLIGFGRSDKPTLTTDYTFGRHVNWMHELIIKNCR
;
A
#
# COMPACT_ATOMS: atom_id res chain seq x y z
N MET A 1 -10.17 -15.73 26.77
CA MET A 1 -10.94 -14.61 26.16
C MET A 1 -9.94 -13.56 25.71
N SER A 2 -9.45 -13.70 24.47
CA SER A 2 -8.41 -12.86 23.88
C SER A 2 -8.98 -11.47 23.56
N GLN A 3 -8.35 -10.44 24.10
CA GLN A 3 -8.72 -9.04 23.91
C GLN A 3 -8.64 -8.69 22.42
N LEU A 4 -9.78 -8.30 21.83
CA LEU A 4 -9.83 -7.68 20.52
C LEU A 4 -9.11 -6.33 20.61
N ARG A 5 -7.80 -6.34 20.33
CA ARG A 5 -7.04 -5.13 19.96
C ARG A 5 -7.80 -4.52 18.78
N THR A 6 -8.42 -3.36 19.00
CA THR A 6 -8.94 -2.53 17.91
C THR A 6 -7.76 -2.24 17.00
N SER A 7 -7.71 -2.93 15.85
CA SER A 7 -6.68 -2.77 14.82
C SER A 7 -6.79 -1.35 14.30
N ARG A 8 -6.02 -0.45 14.89
CA ARG A 8 -5.83 0.90 14.38
C ARG A 8 -5.05 0.71 13.10
N LEU A 9 -5.74 0.81 11.96
CA LEU A 9 -5.16 0.75 10.62
C LEU A 9 -3.85 1.53 10.61
N VAL A 10 -2.72 0.82 10.60
CA VAL A 10 -1.41 1.47 10.55
C VAL A 10 -1.25 1.98 9.13
N LEU A 11 -1.50 3.28 8.97
CA LEU A 11 -1.25 3.99 7.73
C LEU A 11 0.24 4.32 7.68
N ALA A 12 0.98 3.59 6.86
CA ALA A 12 2.36 3.89 6.56
C ALA A 12 2.45 4.74 5.29
N MET A 13 3.51 5.55 5.20
CA MET A 13 3.71 6.52 4.13
C MET A 13 5.15 6.47 3.67
N ASN A 14 5.34 6.46 2.35
CA ASN A 14 6.66 6.49 1.72
C ASN A 14 6.76 7.54 0.64
N HIS A 15 7.95 8.12 0.51
CA HIS A 15 8.30 9.00 -0.60
C HIS A 15 8.93 8.18 -1.73
N LEU A 16 8.24 8.12 -2.86
CA LEU A 16 8.70 7.52 -4.11
C LEU A 16 9.34 8.60 -4.98
N THR A 17 10.48 8.29 -5.59
CA THR A 17 11.15 9.24 -6.49
C THR A 17 10.56 9.12 -7.88
N THR A 18 10.23 10.24 -8.51
CA THR A 18 9.77 10.25 -9.91
C THR A 18 10.94 10.45 -10.86
N PHE A 19 10.73 10.09 -12.13
CA PHE A 19 11.68 10.34 -13.22
C PHE A 19 11.99 11.84 -13.42
N ARG A 20 11.10 12.74 -12.99
CA ARG A 20 11.31 14.20 -13.09
C ARG A 20 12.04 14.79 -11.87
N GLY A 21 12.52 13.95 -10.95
CA GLY A 21 13.20 14.39 -9.73
C GLY A 21 12.28 14.91 -8.63
N SER A 22 10.95 14.90 -8.82
CA SER A 22 10.00 15.17 -7.75
C SER A 22 9.74 13.92 -6.91
N THR A 23 9.34 14.10 -5.66
CA THR A 23 8.91 13.01 -4.77
C THR A 23 7.38 12.93 -4.72
N LEU A 24 6.84 11.71 -4.82
CA LEU A 24 5.43 11.41 -4.63
C LEU A 24 5.24 10.61 -3.35
N ARG A 25 4.23 10.98 -2.55
CA ARG A 25 3.84 10.20 -1.40
C ARG A 25 2.92 9.06 -1.82
N CYS A 26 3.35 7.83 -1.53
CA CYS A 26 2.53 6.64 -1.57
C CYS A 26 2.08 6.28 -0.16
N THR A 27 0.77 6.18 0.01
CA THR A 27 0.14 5.76 1.26
C THR A 27 -0.19 4.27 1.17
N TYR A 28 0.04 3.52 2.24
CA TYR A 28 -0.27 2.10 2.28
C TYR A 28 -0.66 1.65 3.69
N ILE A 29 -1.39 0.55 3.76
CA ILE A 29 -1.63 -0.18 5.01
C ILE A 29 -0.48 -1.16 5.19
N ASP A 30 0.06 -1.26 6.40
CA ASP A 30 1.05 -2.26 6.79
C ASP A 30 0.70 -2.78 8.19
N GLU A 31 0.07 -3.96 8.26
CA GLU A 31 -0.39 -4.54 9.52
C GLU A 31 0.04 -6.01 9.65
N GLY A 32 0.30 -6.45 10.87
CA GLY A 32 0.78 -7.80 11.19
C GLY A 32 2.19 -7.77 11.77
N ASP A 33 2.69 -8.94 12.11
CA ASP A 33 4.07 -9.09 12.58
C ASP A 33 5.05 -8.83 11.42
N SER A 34 6.18 -8.16 11.69
CA SER A 34 7.19 -7.92 10.66
C SER A 34 7.79 -9.21 10.11
N ASP A 35 7.84 -10.27 10.92
CA ASP A 35 8.44 -11.55 10.57
C ASP A 35 7.42 -12.54 9.95
N ALA A 36 6.15 -12.16 9.88
CA ALA A 36 5.09 -12.98 9.29
C ALA A 36 5.16 -13.00 7.76
N PRO A 37 4.69 -14.09 7.10
CA PRO A 37 4.57 -14.12 5.65
C PRO A 37 3.71 -12.96 5.11
N VAL A 38 4.22 -12.28 4.09
CA VAL A 38 3.58 -11.07 3.55
C VAL A 38 2.53 -11.42 2.50
N VAL A 39 1.33 -10.86 2.66
CA VAL A 39 0.27 -10.83 1.65
C VAL A 39 0.15 -9.39 1.12
N LEU A 40 0.54 -9.23 -0.16
CA LEU A 40 0.40 -7.96 -0.87
C LEU A 40 -1.00 -7.86 -1.51
N LEU A 41 -1.78 -6.88 -1.08
CA LEU A 41 -3.15 -6.66 -1.51
C LEU A 41 -3.22 -5.47 -2.48
N MET A 42 -3.16 -5.76 -3.78
CA MET A 42 -3.19 -4.74 -4.83
C MET A 42 -4.62 -4.45 -5.30
N HIS A 43 -5.03 -3.20 -5.24
CA HIS A 43 -6.31 -2.77 -5.79
C HIS A 43 -6.20 -2.49 -7.30
N GLY A 44 -7.35 -2.45 -7.98
CA GLY A 44 -7.47 -2.01 -9.37
C GLY A 44 -8.09 -0.61 -9.49
N GLU A 45 -8.40 -0.21 -10.72
CA GLU A 45 -9.14 1.02 -11.02
C GLU A 45 -10.66 0.81 -10.79
N PRO A 46 -11.44 1.81 -10.31
CA PRO A 46 -11.09 3.09 -9.67
C PRO A 46 -11.08 3.00 -8.13
N SER A 47 -10.53 1.91 -7.57
CA SER A 47 -10.60 1.61 -6.13
C SER A 47 -9.32 2.02 -5.38
N TRP A 48 -9.23 1.66 -4.10
CA TRP A 48 -8.07 1.92 -3.23
C TRP A 48 -8.03 0.96 -2.05
N SER A 49 -7.01 1.02 -1.19
CA SER A 49 -6.75 0.08 -0.10
C SER A 49 -7.93 -0.19 0.85
N CYS A 50 -8.87 0.76 1.00
CA CYS A 50 -10.12 0.59 1.74
C CYS A 50 -10.98 -0.59 1.24
N LEU A 51 -10.79 -1.05 -0.01
CA LEU A 51 -11.40 -2.27 -0.54
C LEU A 51 -11.09 -3.50 0.34
N PHE A 52 -9.89 -3.56 0.90
CA PHE A 52 -9.39 -4.70 1.66
C PHE A 52 -9.74 -4.68 3.14
N ARG A 53 -10.45 -3.67 3.63
CA ARG A 53 -10.77 -3.51 5.07
C ARG A 53 -11.46 -4.72 5.72
N LYS A 54 -12.16 -5.55 4.93
CA LYS A 54 -12.80 -6.80 5.40
C LYS A 54 -11.95 -8.05 5.18
N MET A 55 -10.95 -8.00 4.28
CA MET A 55 -10.02 -9.09 4.00
C MET A 55 -8.81 -9.07 4.94
N ILE A 56 -8.38 -7.88 5.38
CA ILE A 56 -7.23 -7.74 6.28
C ILE A 56 -7.47 -8.44 7.63
N PRO A 57 -8.59 -8.24 8.36
CA PRO A 57 -8.77 -8.88 9.67
C PRO A 57 -8.66 -10.41 9.69
N PRO A 58 -9.26 -11.19 8.76
CA PRO A 58 -9.06 -12.64 8.74
C PRO A 58 -7.63 -13.06 8.35
N LEU A 59 -6.93 -12.29 7.50
CA LEU A 59 -5.52 -12.56 7.17
C LEU A 59 -4.60 -12.34 8.37
N LEU A 60 -4.80 -11.25 9.11
CA LEU A 60 -4.06 -10.99 10.36
C LEU A 60 -4.28 -12.08 11.40
N LYS A 61 -5.51 -12.59 11.52
CA LYS A 61 -5.84 -13.72 12.42
C LYS A 61 -5.16 -15.04 11.99
N ALA A 62 -4.88 -15.19 10.70
CA ALA A 62 -4.12 -16.29 10.15
C ALA A 62 -2.60 -16.04 10.15
N GLU A 63 -2.14 -15.05 10.92
CA GLU A 63 -0.72 -14.72 11.13
C GLU A 63 0.01 -14.31 9.84
N PHE A 64 -0.69 -13.64 8.92
CA PHE A 64 -0.08 -12.97 7.78
C PHE A 64 0.16 -11.48 8.06
N ARG A 65 1.25 -10.93 7.52
CA ARG A 65 1.43 -9.48 7.39
C ARG A 65 0.72 -9.00 6.14
N CYS A 66 -0.16 -8.02 6.27
CA CYS A 66 -0.92 -7.45 5.17
C CYS A 66 -0.33 -6.11 4.76
N VAL A 67 0.09 -6.01 3.50
CA VAL A 67 0.52 -4.75 2.89
C VAL A 67 -0.47 -4.38 1.80
N ALA A 68 -1.14 -3.23 1.92
CA ALA A 68 -2.16 -2.78 0.95
C ALA A 68 -1.91 -1.32 0.53
N PRO A 69 -1.22 -1.10 -0.60
CA PRO A 69 -0.87 0.24 -1.08
C PRO A 69 -2.01 0.91 -1.85
N ASP A 70 -2.11 2.23 -1.71
CA ASP A 70 -2.86 3.07 -2.64
C ASP A 70 -1.95 3.41 -3.83
N LEU A 71 -2.31 2.93 -5.03
CA LEU A 71 -1.62 3.29 -6.26
C LEU A 71 -1.61 4.82 -6.43
N ILE A 72 -0.51 5.36 -6.95
CA ILE A 72 -0.42 6.79 -7.31
C ILE A 72 -1.60 7.16 -8.21
N GLY A 73 -2.28 8.27 -7.89
CA GLY A 73 -3.55 8.65 -8.53
C GLY A 73 -4.81 8.26 -7.75
N PHE A 74 -4.72 7.33 -6.80
CA PHE A 74 -5.86 6.78 -6.06
C PHE A 74 -5.75 6.98 -4.55
N GLY A 75 -6.88 6.78 -3.85
CA GLY A 75 -6.95 6.78 -2.39
C GLY A 75 -6.30 7.99 -1.74
N ARG A 76 -5.42 7.73 -0.77
CA ARG A 76 -4.67 8.75 -0.03
C ARG A 76 -3.25 8.97 -0.56
N SER A 77 -2.88 8.34 -1.67
CA SER A 77 -1.64 8.61 -2.39
C SER A 77 -1.72 9.92 -3.17
N ASP A 78 -0.56 10.48 -3.48
CA ASP A 78 -0.45 11.67 -4.32
C ASP A 78 -0.97 11.40 -5.73
N LYS A 79 -1.44 12.46 -6.39
CA LYS A 79 -2.15 12.41 -7.67
C LYS A 79 -1.49 13.39 -8.63
N PRO A 80 -0.53 12.94 -9.45
CA PRO A 80 -0.01 13.73 -10.56
C PRO A 80 -1.15 14.32 -11.40
N THR A 81 -1.01 15.58 -11.81
CA THR A 81 -2.06 16.30 -12.53
C THR A 81 -2.00 16.10 -14.04
N LEU A 82 -0.84 15.70 -14.57
CA LEU A 82 -0.66 15.43 -16.00
C LEU A 82 -1.03 13.97 -16.30
N THR A 83 -1.92 13.75 -17.25
CA THR A 83 -2.30 12.41 -17.72
C THR A 83 -1.11 11.62 -18.26
N THR A 84 -0.15 12.31 -18.87
CA THR A 84 1.10 11.72 -19.37
C THR A 84 2.01 11.19 -18.25
N ASP A 85 1.72 11.52 -16.98
CA ASP A 85 2.45 10.97 -15.87
C ASP A 85 2.01 9.55 -15.48
N TYR A 86 0.82 9.13 -15.91
CA TYR A 86 0.29 7.78 -15.67
C TYR A 86 0.62 6.88 -16.84
N THR A 87 1.74 6.15 -16.72
CA THR A 87 2.12 5.09 -17.67
C THR A 87 2.24 3.77 -16.93
N PHE A 88 2.03 2.67 -17.64
CA PHE A 88 2.17 1.34 -17.04
C PHE A 88 3.54 1.14 -16.40
N GLY A 89 4.62 1.50 -17.11
CA GLY A 89 5.98 1.39 -16.60
C GLY A 89 6.24 2.22 -15.34
N ARG A 90 5.64 3.41 -15.22
CA ARG A 90 5.75 4.22 -13.99
C ARG A 90 5.01 3.58 -12.82
N HIS A 91 3.81 3.04 -13.03
CA HIS A 91 3.09 2.31 -11.98
C HIS A 91 3.88 1.10 -11.47
N VAL A 92 4.48 0.33 -12.38
CA VAL A 92 5.36 -0.79 -12.01
C VAL A 92 6.54 -0.30 -11.18
N ASN A 93 7.23 0.76 -11.61
CA ASN A 93 8.39 1.31 -10.90
C ASN A 93 8.03 1.83 -9.49
N TRP A 94 6.92 2.56 -9.35
CA TRP A 94 6.44 3.04 -8.05
C TRP A 94 6.15 1.89 -7.09
N MET A 95 5.51 0.83 -7.58
CA MET A 95 5.22 -0.36 -6.78
C MET A 95 6.49 -1.14 -6.41
N HIS A 96 7.41 -1.30 -7.36
CA HIS A 96 8.69 -1.94 -7.12
C HIS A 96 9.50 -1.20 -6.05
N GLU A 97 9.57 0.13 -6.12
CA GLU A 97 10.23 0.94 -5.10
C GLU A 97 9.59 0.79 -3.72
N LEU A 98 8.26 0.78 -3.63
CA LEU A 98 7.56 0.60 -2.37
C LEU A 98 7.89 -0.76 -1.73
N ILE A 99 7.78 -1.83 -2.52
CA ILE A 99 7.94 -3.21 -2.06
C ILE A 99 9.39 -3.47 -1.61
N ILE A 100 10.37 -3.14 -2.46
CA ILE A 100 11.77 -3.42 -2.18
C ILE A 100 12.28 -2.66 -0.96
N LYS A 101 11.80 -1.43 -0.74
CA LYS A 101 12.25 -0.60 0.39
C LYS A 101 11.60 -0.98 1.73
N ASN A 102 10.44 -1.65 1.76
CA ASN A 102 9.61 -1.74 2.99
C ASN A 102 9.07 -3.13 3.34
N CYS A 103 9.01 -4.05 2.38
CA CYS A 103 8.37 -5.36 2.56
C CYS A 103 9.40 -6.49 2.68
N ARG A 104 10.53 -6.22 3.36
CA ARG A 104 11.46 -7.25 3.81
C ARG A 104 11.06 -7.80 5.16
#